data_AF-A0A252CEP2-F1
#
_entry.id   AF-A0A252CEP2-F1
#
_cell.length_a   1.000
_cell.length_b   1.000
_cell.length_c   1.000
_cell.angle_alpha   90.00
_cell.angle_beta   90.00
_cell.angle_gamma   90.00
#
_symmetry.space_group_name_H-M   'P 1'
#
loop_
_entity.id
_entity.type
_entity.pdbx_description
1 polymer ?
#
loop_
_entity_poly.entity_id
_entity_poly.type
_entity_poly.pdbx_seq_one_letter_code
_entity_poly.pdbx_strand_id
1 'polypeptide(L)'
;MRSTMDLDTTIKSFELTAKVLSDITKDIIETPTDESFTLMFEGVEEIRETDDYPGYKINLLAQFEKINEVVTIDVTTGDAITPKEVDFSFSRMFSDDAIGLLSYPVETILAEKIETILSRGIVTTRPRDFYDVYLLSKIQNEKYSSKTLKDALNRTIL
;
A
#
# COMPACT_ATOMS: atom_id res chain seq x y z
N MET A 1 -4.18 18.35 0.16
CA MET A 1 -3.47 17.14 -0.32
C MET A 1 -2.47 16.77 0.76
N ARG A 2 -2.37 15.48 1.14
CA ARG A 2 -1.43 14.98 2.15
C ARG A 2 -0.35 14.18 1.44
N SER A 3 0.92 14.35 1.82
CA SER A 3 2.01 13.51 1.36
C SER A 3 2.05 12.18 2.12
N THR A 4 2.40 11.10 1.41
CA THR A 4 2.74 9.80 1.99
C THR A 4 4.07 9.36 1.40
N MET A 5 4.92 8.76 2.23
CA MET A 5 6.23 8.23 1.82
C MET A 5 6.18 6.72 1.63
N ASP A 6 5.26 6.06 2.33
CA ASP A 6 5.13 4.60 2.35
C ASP A 6 4.28 4.15 1.16
N LEU A 7 4.71 3.07 0.50
CA LEU A 7 3.98 2.40 -0.57
C LEU A 7 3.57 1.00 -0.08
N ASP A 8 2.27 0.78 0.10
CA ASP A 8 1.74 -0.48 0.59
C ASP A 8 1.11 -1.30 -0.54
N THR A 9 1.38 -2.59 -0.60
CA THR A 9 0.77 -3.51 -1.57
C THR A 9 0.59 -4.92 -1.01
N THR A 10 -0.34 -5.68 -1.59
CA THR A 10 -0.61 -7.08 -1.21
C THR A 10 -0.53 -8.00 -2.41
N ILE A 11 0.00 -9.21 -2.20
CA ILE A 11 0.20 -10.23 -3.23
C ILE A 11 -0.72 -11.42 -2.97
N LYS A 12 -1.45 -11.86 -4.01
CA LYS A 12 -2.39 -12.99 -3.93
C LYS A 12 -1.93 -14.28 -4.62
N SER A 13 -0.98 -14.19 -5.56
CA SER A 13 -0.77 -15.24 -6.57
C SER A 13 0.42 -16.16 -6.32
N PHE A 14 1.24 -15.89 -5.31
CA PHE A 14 2.42 -16.70 -4.99
C PHE A 14 2.80 -16.60 -3.52
N GLU A 15 3.60 -17.55 -3.07
CA GLU A 15 4.15 -17.58 -1.71
C GLU A 15 5.08 -16.39 -1.50
N LEU A 16 4.76 -15.58 -0.51
CA LEU A 16 5.50 -14.39 -0.18
C LEU A 16 6.76 -14.77 0.62
N THR A 17 7.93 -14.66 -0.01
CA THR A 17 9.23 -14.88 0.66
C THR A 17 10.20 -13.77 0.30
N ALA A 18 11.16 -13.48 1.19
CA ALA A 18 12.20 -12.48 0.93
C ALA A 18 12.99 -12.76 -0.36
N LYS A 19 13.21 -14.04 -0.69
CA LYS A 19 13.90 -14.44 -1.93
C LYS A 19 13.06 -14.10 -3.15
N VAL A 20 11.79 -14.51 -3.19
CA VAL A 20 10.89 -14.24 -4.32
C VAL A 20 10.74 -12.73 -4.55
N LEU A 21 10.59 -11.94 -3.49
CA LEU A 21 10.55 -10.48 -3.60
C LEU A 21 11.86 -9.91 -4.13
N SER A 22 13.00 -10.37 -3.61
CA SER A 22 14.31 -9.91 -4.10
C SER A 22 14.50 -10.17 -5.59
N ASP A 23 14.10 -11.36 -6.06
CA ASP A 23 14.23 -11.76 -7.46
C ASP A 23 13.31 -10.90 -8.36
N ILE A 24 12.03 -10.78 -8.01
CA ILE A 24 11.05 -9.95 -8.74
C ILE A 24 11.48 -8.48 -8.78
N THR A 25 11.92 -7.93 -7.65
CA THR A 25 12.32 -6.53 -7.58
C THR A 25 13.55 -6.25 -8.43
N LYS A 26 14.55 -7.14 -8.45
CA LYS A 26 15.72 -7.00 -9.32
C LYS A 26 15.34 -7.06 -10.78
N ASP A 27 14.51 -8.02 -11.17
CA ASP A 27 14.01 -8.16 -12.55
C ASP A 27 13.26 -6.87 -13.00
N ILE A 28 12.45 -6.27 -12.13
CA ILE A 28 11.75 -5.01 -12.42
C ILE A 28 12.74 -3.85 -12.59
N ILE A 29 13.73 -3.71 -11.70
CA ILE A 29 14.71 -2.62 -11.74
C ILE A 29 15.62 -2.71 -12.96
N GLU A 30 15.90 -3.92 -13.46
CA GLU A 30 16.67 -4.14 -14.69
C GLU A 30 15.89 -3.80 -15.97
N THR A 31 14.58 -3.57 -15.88
CA THR A 31 13.77 -3.18 -17.03
C THR A 31 14.18 -1.79 -17.52
N PRO A 32 14.59 -1.63 -18.80
CA PRO A 32 15.00 -0.34 -19.33
C PRO A 32 13.89 0.71 -19.19
N THR A 33 14.26 1.90 -18.74
CA THR A 33 13.38 3.04 -18.60
C THR A 33 14.02 4.29 -19.21
N ASP A 34 13.19 5.14 -19.81
CA ASP A 34 13.61 6.46 -20.32
C ASP A 34 13.65 7.52 -19.21
N GLU A 35 13.32 7.12 -17.97
CA GLU A 35 13.35 7.99 -16.81
C GLU A 35 14.79 8.33 -16.40
N SER A 36 14.98 9.53 -15.86
CA SER A 36 16.30 10.08 -15.55
C SER A 36 16.87 9.67 -14.19
N PHE A 37 16.09 8.93 -13.39
CA PHE A 37 16.51 8.38 -12.10
C PHE A 37 16.88 6.90 -12.23
N THR A 38 17.73 6.44 -11.32
CA THR A 38 18.07 5.02 -11.19
C THR A 38 17.55 4.48 -9.88
N LEU A 39 17.16 3.21 -9.87
CA LEU A 39 16.79 2.47 -8.66
C LEU A 39 17.85 1.40 -8.40
N MET A 40 18.25 1.26 -7.14
CA MET A 40 19.14 0.19 -6.70
C MET A 40 18.47 -0.60 -5.58
N PHE A 41 18.50 -1.93 -5.69
CA PHE A 41 17.97 -2.81 -4.66
C PHE A 41 18.91 -2.85 -3.44
N GLU A 42 18.42 -2.45 -2.26
CA GLU A 42 19.21 -2.46 -1.02
C GLU A 42 18.91 -3.68 -0.14
N GLY A 43 17.68 -4.22 -0.18
CA GLY A 43 17.34 -5.43 0.56
C GLY A 43 15.85 -5.62 0.79
N VAL A 44 15.52 -6.73 1.48
CA VAL A 44 14.18 -7.04 1.98
C VAL A 44 14.28 -7.36 3.47
N GLU A 45 13.41 -6.74 4.26
CA GLU A 45 13.30 -6.93 5.71
C GLU A 45 11.93 -7.51 6.06
N GLU A 46 11.85 -8.37 7.07
CA GLU A 46 10.56 -8.86 7.58
C GLU A 46 9.98 -7.87 8.59
N ILE A 47 8.69 -7.54 8.46
CA ILE A 47 8.02 -6.48 9.24
C ILE A 47 6.81 -6.96 10.05
N ARG A 48 6.32 -8.19 9.81
CA ARG A 48 5.13 -8.76 10.48
C ARG A 48 5.41 -10.19 11.00
N GLU A 49 6.38 -10.34 11.90
CA GLU A 49 6.74 -11.66 12.46
C GLU A 49 5.60 -12.32 13.30
N THR A 50 4.58 -11.55 13.72
CA THR A 50 3.53 -12.01 14.65
C THR A 50 2.16 -12.25 14.03
N ASP A 51 1.97 -11.94 12.74
CA ASP A 51 0.69 -12.09 12.05
C ASP A 51 0.56 -13.50 11.42
N ASP A 52 -0.65 -13.90 11.05
CA ASP A 52 -0.91 -15.20 10.39
C ASP A 52 -0.20 -15.35 9.03
N TYR A 53 0.27 -14.24 8.46
CA TYR A 53 1.00 -14.19 7.18
C TYR A 53 2.23 -13.28 7.28
N PRO A 54 3.35 -13.66 6.62
CA PRO A 54 4.55 -12.83 6.61
C PRO A 54 4.30 -11.52 5.87
N GLY A 55 4.91 -10.45 6.35
CA GLY A 55 4.98 -9.16 5.68
C GLY A 55 6.43 -8.74 5.52
N TYR A 56 6.76 -8.15 4.38
CA TYR A 56 8.12 -7.72 4.05
C TYR A 56 8.16 -6.26 3.63
N LYS A 57 9.29 -5.61 3.88
CA LYS A 57 9.62 -4.28 3.41
C LYS A 57 10.77 -4.36 2.44
N ILE A 58 10.58 -3.84 1.23
CA ILE A 58 11.61 -3.71 0.22
C ILE A 58 12.24 -2.33 0.37
N ASN A 59 13.57 -2.27 0.45
CA ASN A 59 14.33 -1.02 0.48
C ASN A 59 15.01 -0.79 -0.88
N LEU A 60 14.77 0.38 -1.47
CA LEU A 60 15.32 0.81 -2.74
C LEU A 60 16.03 2.16 -2.58
N LEU A 61 17.21 2.30 -3.15
CA LEU A 61 17.89 3.59 -3.27
C LEU A 61 17.53 4.21 -4.63
N ALA A 62 16.81 5.32 -4.59
CA ALA A 62 16.53 6.16 -5.75
C ALA A 62 17.59 7.24 -5.88
N GLN A 63 18.29 7.27 -7.02
CA GLN A 63 19.31 8.27 -7.31
C GLN A 63 18.92 9.12 -8.51
N PHE A 64 18.92 10.44 -8.31
CA PHE A 64 18.70 11.44 -9.34
C PHE A 64 19.72 12.58 -9.18
N GLU A 65 20.64 12.72 -10.14
CA GLU A 65 21.80 13.61 -10.05
C GLU A 65 22.60 13.45 -8.74
N LYS A 66 22.52 14.44 -7.84
CA LYS A 66 23.18 14.43 -6.51
C LYS A 66 22.24 14.02 -5.38
N ILE A 67 20.97 13.75 -5.69
CA ILE A 67 19.93 13.38 -4.73
C ILE A 67 19.92 11.86 -4.61
N ASN A 68 19.95 11.39 -3.36
CA ASN A 68 19.85 10.00 -2.98
C ASN A 68 18.72 9.90 -1.94
N GLU A 69 17.67 9.15 -2.25
CA GLU A 69 16.53 8.95 -1.36
C GLU A 69 16.20 7.47 -1.24
N VAL A 70 15.91 7.02 -0.02
CA VAL A 70 15.46 5.64 0.22
C VAL A 70 13.95 5.60 0.04
N VAL A 71 13.50 4.71 -0.85
CA VAL A 71 12.09 4.41 -1.10
C VAL A 71 11.79 3.04 -0.52
N THR A 72 10.74 2.95 0.30
CA THR A 72 10.34 1.70 0.93
C THR A 72 8.98 1.24 0.43
N ILE A 73 8.86 -0.06 0.17
CA ILE A 73 7.61 -0.69 -0.26
C ILE A 73 7.27 -1.81 0.72
N ASP A 74 6.14 -1.67 1.40
CA ASP A 74 5.61 -2.68 2.30
C ASP A 74 4.74 -3.64 1.48
N VAL A 75 5.07 -4.93 1.55
CA VAL A 75 4.44 -6.01 0.80
C VAL A 75 3.89 -7.04 1.76
N THR A 76 2.60 -7.32 1.64
CA THR A 76 1.88 -8.28 2.49
C THR A 76 1.18 -9.34 1.65
N THR A 77 0.62 -10.34 2.31
CA THR A 77 -0.26 -11.33 1.68
C THR A 77 -1.39 -11.70 2.63
N GLY A 78 -2.50 -12.23 2.08
CA GLY A 78 -3.65 -12.65 2.87
C GLY A 78 -4.62 -11.53 3.28
N ASP A 79 -4.36 -10.27 2.91
CA ASP A 79 -5.24 -9.16 3.30
C ASP A 79 -6.64 -9.30 2.68
N ALA A 80 -7.67 -9.09 3.51
CA ALA A 80 -9.06 -9.23 3.13
C ALA A 80 -9.57 -8.02 2.33
N ILE A 81 -9.46 -8.09 1.00
CA ILE A 81 -10.05 -7.07 0.13
C ILE A 81 -11.55 -7.30 -0.06
N THR A 82 -12.37 -6.28 0.25
CA THR A 82 -13.83 -6.35 0.19
C THR A 82 -14.44 -5.17 -0.58
N PRO A 83 -15.22 -5.41 -1.65
CA PRO A 83 -15.65 -6.71 -2.17
C PRO A 83 -14.57 -7.42 -3.00
N LYS A 84 -13.76 -6.65 -3.72
CA LYS A 84 -12.57 -7.05 -4.48
C LYS A 84 -11.78 -5.79 -4.86
N GLU A 85 -10.57 -5.95 -5.35
CA GLU A 85 -9.78 -4.87 -5.94
C GLU A 85 -10.52 -4.16 -7.08
N VAL A 86 -10.23 -2.87 -7.23
CA VAL A 86 -10.84 -1.99 -8.25
C VAL A 86 -9.76 -1.44 -9.17
N ASP A 87 -10.09 -1.27 -10.45
CA ASP A 87 -9.20 -0.62 -11.40
C ASP A 87 -9.04 0.86 -11.03
N PHE A 88 -7.80 1.29 -10.93
CA PHE A 88 -7.41 2.66 -10.63
C PHE A 88 -6.49 3.17 -11.73
N SER A 89 -6.82 4.35 -12.27
CA SER A 89 -6.00 5.03 -13.27
C SER A 89 -5.14 6.08 -12.57
N PHE A 90 -3.84 5.78 -12.42
CA PHE A 90 -2.88 6.68 -11.81
C PHE A 90 -2.27 7.61 -12.85
N SER A 91 -2.67 8.89 -12.83
CA SER A 91 -2.09 9.92 -13.69
C SER A 91 -0.62 10.15 -13.36
N ARG A 92 0.24 10.10 -14.39
CA ARG A 92 1.68 10.37 -14.22
C ARG A 92 1.92 11.85 -13.93
N MET A 93 3.03 12.14 -13.27
CA MET A 93 3.41 13.52 -12.93
C MET A 93 4.03 14.28 -14.12
N PHE A 94 4.73 13.57 -15.01
CA PHE A 94 5.54 14.17 -16.07
C PHE A 94 4.94 13.98 -17.48
N SER A 95 3.76 13.39 -17.58
CA SER A 95 3.13 13.04 -18.85
C SER A 95 1.62 12.90 -18.71
N ASP A 96 0.90 13.04 -19.83
CA ASP A 96 -0.58 13.04 -19.87
C ASP A 96 -1.19 11.62 -19.88
N ASP A 97 -0.37 10.58 -19.91
CA ASP A 97 -0.80 9.19 -19.80
C ASP A 97 -0.99 8.75 -18.34
N ALA A 98 -1.70 7.64 -18.18
CA ALA A 98 -2.02 7.07 -16.88
C ALA A 98 -1.64 5.60 -16.82
N ILE A 99 -1.25 5.15 -15.63
CA ILE A 99 -0.90 3.78 -15.32
C ILE A 99 -2.13 3.09 -14.72
N GLY A 100 -2.56 1.99 -15.32
CA GLY A 100 -3.61 1.14 -14.76
C GLY A 100 -3.06 0.30 -13.61
N LEU A 101 -3.69 0.39 -12.44
CA LEU A 101 -3.33 -0.32 -11.23
C LEU A 101 -4.56 -0.97 -10.61
N LEU A 102 -4.36 -2.09 -9.91
CA LEU A 102 -5.37 -2.61 -9.00
C LEU A 102 -5.20 -1.91 -7.65
N SER A 103 -6.29 -1.37 -7.11
CA SER A 103 -6.29 -0.65 -5.84
C SER A 103 -7.34 -1.21 -4.89
N TYR A 104 -7.15 -0.92 -3.60
CA TYR A 104 -8.12 -1.25 -2.58
C TYR A 104 -9.39 -0.41 -2.77
N PRO A 105 -10.59 -1.01 -2.68
CA PRO A 105 -11.82 -0.25 -2.64
C PRO A 105 -11.86 0.60 -1.36
N VAL A 106 -12.53 1.75 -1.44
CA VAL A 106 -12.61 2.73 -0.33
C VAL A 106 -13.13 2.09 0.94
N GLU A 107 -14.06 1.14 0.84
CA GLU A 107 -14.58 0.37 1.96
C GLU A 107 -13.51 -0.43 2.71
N THR A 108 -12.56 -1.06 1.99
CA THR A 108 -11.45 -1.79 2.62
C THR A 108 -10.51 -0.83 3.32
N ILE A 109 -10.13 0.28 2.66
CA ILE A 109 -9.25 1.31 3.25
C ILE A 109 -9.87 1.90 4.53
N LEU A 110 -11.18 2.19 4.50
CA LEU A 110 -11.90 2.69 5.67
C LEU A 110 -11.97 1.64 6.78
N ALA A 111 -12.26 0.38 6.44
CA ALA A 111 -12.34 -0.70 7.40
C ALA A 111 -11.02 -0.90 8.16
N GLU A 112 -9.88 -0.94 7.45
CA GLU A 112 -8.54 -1.06 8.05
C GLU A 112 -8.21 0.09 8.98
N LYS A 113 -8.47 1.34 8.55
CA LYS A 113 -8.20 2.51 9.38
C LYS A 113 -9.07 2.53 10.64
N ILE A 114 -10.34 2.17 10.52
CA ILE A 114 -11.26 2.08 11.65
C ILE A 114 -10.83 0.97 12.61
N GLU A 115 -10.51 -0.22 12.10
CA GLU A 115 -10.00 -1.32 12.90
C GLU A 115 -8.76 -0.87 13.67
N THR A 116 -7.76 -0.28 13.01
CA THR A 116 -6.52 0.16 13.65
C THR A 116 -6.76 1.19 14.75
N ILE A 117 -7.71 2.11 14.53
CA ILE A 117 -8.12 3.10 15.55
C ILE A 117 -8.73 2.39 16.76
N LEU A 118 -9.62 1.43 16.52
CA LEU A 118 -10.36 0.73 17.58
C LEU A 118 -9.47 -0.23 18.37
N SER A 119 -8.62 -1.01 17.69
CA SER A 119 -7.74 -2.01 18.34
C SER A 119 -6.66 -1.36 19.18
N ARG A 120 -6.13 -0.19 18.78
CA ARG A 120 -5.13 0.56 19.56
C ARG A 120 -5.72 1.43 20.68
N GLY A 121 -7.01 1.75 20.59
CA GLY A 121 -7.74 2.52 21.61
C GLY A 121 -7.02 3.81 22.04
N ILE A 122 -6.97 4.04 23.36
CA ILE A 122 -6.48 5.30 23.97
C ILE A 122 -4.95 5.46 23.82
N VAL A 123 -4.23 4.41 23.42
CA VAL A 123 -2.75 4.41 23.28
C VAL A 123 -2.31 4.72 21.84
N THR A 124 -3.23 5.09 20.95
CA THR A 124 -2.91 5.31 19.53
C THR A 124 -1.93 6.46 19.30
N THR A 125 -0.84 6.17 18.59
CA THR A 125 0.14 7.15 18.07
C THR A 125 -0.13 7.51 16.60
N ARG A 126 -1.30 7.14 16.07
CA ARG A 126 -1.68 7.34 14.66
C ARG A 126 -2.84 8.33 14.49
N PRO A 127 -2.65 9.62 14.85
CA PRO A 127 -3.68 10.65 14.61
C PRO A 127 -4.00 10.83 13.12
N ARG A 128 -3.09 10.39 12.25
CA ARG A 128 -3.24 10.37 10.79
C ARG A 128 -4.42 9.49 10.33
N ASP A 129 -4.70 8.37 11.00
CA ASP A 129 -5.80 7.49 10.61
C ASP A 129 -7.17 8.15 10.83
N PHE A 130 -7.33 8.91 11.93
CA PHE A 130 -8.54 9.70 12.17
C PHE A 130 -8.76 10.76 11.08
N TYR A 131 -7.68 11.44 10.67
CA TYR A 131 -7.74 12.43 9.61
C TYR A 131 -8.12 11.77 8.26
N ASP A 132 -7.53 10.63 7.94
CA ASP A 132 -7.82 9.91 6.70
C ASP A 132 -9.28 9.41 6.67
N VAL A 133 -9.80 8.86 7.77
CA VAL A 133 -11.22 8.47 7.86
C VAL A 133 -12.15 9.68 7.67
N TYR A 134 -11.84 10.80 8.32
CA TYR A 134 -12.59 12.05 8.14
C TYR A 134 -12.54 12.54 6.68
N LEU A 135 -11.36 12.54 6.06
CA LEU A 135 -11.17 13.00 4.70
C LEU A 135 -11.91 12.10 3.69
N LEU A 136 -11.75 10.78 3.82
CA LEU A 136 -12.38 9.79 2.95
C LEU A 136 -13.91 9.84 3.08
N SER A 137 -14.43 9.92 4.31
CA SER A 137 -15.88 10.06 4.54
C SER A 137 -16.46 11.37 4.00
N LYS A 138 -15.68 12.46 3.94
CA LYS A 138 -16.14 13.74 3.39
C LYS A 138 -16.05 13.81 1.88
N ILE A 139 -14.93 13.37 1.30
CA ILE A 139 -14.65 13.52 -0.14
C ILE A 139 -15.30 12.39 -0.95
N GLN A 140 -15.43 11.21 -0.36
CA GLN A 140 -15.90 10.01 -1.04
C GLN A 140 -17.24 9.51 -0.52
N ASN A 141 -18.01 10.34 0.19
CA ASN A 141 -19.28 9.93 0.83
C ASN A 141 -20.28 9.29 -0.14
N GLU A 142 -20.27 9.68 -1.41
CA GLU A 142 -21.15 9.14 -2.45
C GLU A 142 -20.54 7.93 -3.20
N LYS A 143 -19.28 7.57 -2.90
CA LYS A 143 -18.50 6.55 -3.63
C LYS A 143 -18.40 5.20 -2.93
N TYR A 144 -18.90 5.06 -1.71
CA TYR A 144 -18.88 3.79 -0.99
C TYR A 144 -20.25 3.43 -0.41
N SER A 145 -20.52 2.14 -0.30
CA SER A 145 -21.78 1.61 0.23
C SER A 145 -21.65 1.30 1.72
N SER A 146 -22.56 1.83 2.55
CA SER A 146 -22.59 1.49 3.99
C SER A 146 -22.72 -0.01 4.25
N LYS A 147 -23.39 -0.74 3.36
CA LYS A 147 -23.49 -2.20 3.46
C LYS A 147 -22.13 -2.85 3.20
N THR A 148 -21.46 -2.47 2.12
CA THR A 148 -20.15 -3.00 1.75
C THR A 148 -19.08 -2.63 2.78
N LEU A 149 -19.14 -1.43 3.35
CA LEU A 149 -18.25 -1.00 4.44
C LEU A 149 -18.45 -1.86 5.69
N LYS A 150 -19.70 -2.18 6.03
CA LYS A 150 -20.00 -3.09 7.14
C LYS A 150 -19.44 -4.49 6.88
N ASP A 151 -19.58 -4.99 5.66
CA ASP A 151 -19.03 -6.29 5.26
C ASP A 151 -17.50 -6.27 5.30
N ALA A 152 -16.87 -5.18 4.86
CA ALA A 152 -15.42 -4.98 4.94
C ALA A 152 -14.95 -4.97 6.41
N LEU A 153 -15.58 -4.18 7.27
CA LEU A 153 -15.29 -4.16 8.71
C LEU A 153 -15.36 -5.56 9.32
N ASN A 154 -16.42 -6.33 9.07
CA ASN A 154 -16.56 -7.69 9.62
C ASN A 154 -15.46 -8.66 9.13
N ARG A 155 -14.85 -8.41 7.97
CA ARG A 155 -13.77 -9.23 7.40
C ARG A 155 -12.38 -8.76 7.81
N THR A 156 -12.24 -7.50 8.20
CA THR A 156 -10.98 -6.90 8.64
C THR A 156 -10.77 -7.01 10.15
N ILE A 157 -11.84 -7.08 10.94
CA ILE A 157 -11.76 -7.28 12.40
C ILE A 157 -11.15 -8.66 12.70
N LEU A 158 -10.03 -8.64 13.44
CA LEU A 158 -9.41 -9.81 14.08
C LEU A 158 -10.26 -10.31 15.26
#